data_AF-A0A934B0V4-F1
#
_entry.id   AF-A0A934B0V4-F1
#
_cell.length_a   1.000
_cell.length_b   1.000
_cell.length_c   1.000
_cell.angle_alpha   90.00
_cell.angle_beta   90.00
_cell.angle_gamma   90.00
#
_symmetry.space_group_name_H-M   'P 1'
#
loop_
_entity.id
_entity.type
_entity.pdbx_description
1 polymer ?
#
loop_
_entity_poly.entity_id
_entity_poly.type
_entity_poly.pdbx_seq_one_letter_code
_entity_poly.pdbx_strand_id
1 'polypeptide(L)'
;MSLKSFPLGILGVVLGLGGMITYSLRPDWLWAVTIAEDFETVKAFSGRRSTRMGLNSFLMIILFTGILIIVNFLASRHSIRWDLSENQNFTLAPQTHRVLRGLSHDVKITVFTREKDPGYQVFKERLESYRQASTKLSVEFIDPEKQPKIAQNYGIFRTDTAIFESNGQTIRITSPSEVELTGALIRITKDAKKRIVFVEGHSELNVEDKDRNGLSTAKEALIRQGYEVGTLSLLKESAVPDKTSVLILAGPRRAVMKDEQDRIQAYVEKGGHLLVLADPDTQTGLESLLAHWGLGLGSGVLVDLQDRLAQGDLTALLVRTFTEHEITQDLNSAVLLPLSRHVTFDEQVGKDWEFVPLARTSPNSWAEMNMQGRVVSLNEKEDVKGPLPMAAALTPKKAPE
;
A
#
# COMPACT_ATOMS: atom_id res chain seq x y z
N MET A 1 60.38 -8.26 75.37
CA MET A 1 59.92 -9.22 76.40
C MET A 1 58.42 -9.08 76.52
N SER A 2 57.71 -10.13 76.07
CA SER A 2 56.28 -10.44 76.23
C SER A 2 55.33 -9.35 76.74
N LEU A 3 54.44 -8.86 75.86
CA LEU A 3 53.05 -8.63 76.28
C LEU A 3 52.13 -9.52 75.45
N LYS A 4 51.41 -10.35 76.20
CA LYS A 4 50.50 -11.40 75.75
C LYS A 4 49.38 -10.80 74.89
N SER A 5 49.16 -11.44 73.75
CA SER A 5 48.00 -11.30 72.89
C SER A 5 46.71 -11.55 73.68
N PHE A 6 45.89 -10.51 73.81
CA PHE A 6 44.46 -10.71 74.05
C PHE A 6 43.90 -11.51 72.87
N PRO A 7 43.14 -12.60 73.09
CA PRO A 7 42.66 -13.40 71.98
C PRO A 7 41.60 -12.59 71.23
N LEU A 8 41.98 -12.06 70.06
CA LEU A 8 41.11 -11.44 69.05
C LEU A 8 39.84 -12.26 68.78
N GLY A 9 39.86 -13.57 69.05
CA GLY A 9 38.71 -14.45 68.95
C GLY A 9 37.52 -14.06 69.85
N ILE A 10 37.73 -13.56 71.07
CA ILE A 10 36.61 -13.20 71.95
C ILE A 10 35.96 -11.89 71.50
N LEU A 11 36.77 -10.92 71.06
CA LEU A 11 36.27 -9.66 70.51
C LEU A 11 35.53 -9.89 69.19
N GLY A 12 36.05 -10.79 68.34
CA GLY A 12 35.42 -11.19 67.09
C GLY A 12 34.08 -11.91 67.28
N VAL A 13 33.93 -12.73 68.32
CA VAL A 13 32.67 -13.41 68.62
C VAL A 13 31.61 -12.45 69.17
N VAL A 14 32.01 -11.48 70.02
CA VAL A 14 31.09 -10.44 70.52
C VAL A 14 30.64 -9.53 69.38
N LEU A 15 31.54 -9.14 68.48
CA LEU A 15 31.22 -8.33 67.30
C LEU A 15 30.37 -9.09 66.28
N GLY A 16 30.63 -10.39 66.08
CA GLY A 16 29.83 -11.25 65.20
C GLY A 16 28.39 -11.42 65.69
N LEU A 17 28.21 -11.63 67.01
CA LEU A 17 26.88 -11.73 67.61
C LEU A 17 26.15 -10.38 67.61
N GLY A 18 26.87 -9.28 67.89
CA GLY A 18 26.31 -7.92 67.78
C GLY A 18 25.89 -7.56 66.35
N GLY A 19 26.68 -7.95 65.35
CA GLY A 19 26.37 -7.79 63.93
C GLY A 19 25.16 -8.60 63.48
N MET A 20 24.99 -9.83 63.97
CA MET A 20 23.81 -10.66 63.67
C MET A 20 22.53 -10.10 64.31
N ILE A 21 22.60 -9.61 65.55
CA ILE A 21 21.43 -9.03 66.24
C ILE A 21 21.00 -7.72 65.57
N THR A 22 21.95 -6.90 65.12
CA THR A 22 21.66 -5.65 64.39
C THR A 22 21.17 -5.91 62.96
N TYR A 23 21.69 -6.93 62.26
CA TYR A 23 21.17 -7.42 60.98
C TYR A 23 19.71 -7.86 61.07
N SER A 24 19.31 -8.49 62.19
CA SER A 24 17.93 -8.93 62.40
C SER A 24 16.93 -7.79 62.68
N LEU A 25 17.41 -6.60 63.09
CA LEU A 25 16.53 -5.52 63.56
C LEU A 25 16.43 -4.35 62.56
N ARG A 26 17.52 -3.98 61.86
CA ARG A 26 17.54 -2.87 60.88
C ARG A 26 18.69 -3.06 59.85
N PRO A 27 18.46 -3.73 58.71
CA PRO A 27 19.52 -4.04 57.74
C PRO A 27 20.05 -2.82 56.94
N ASP A 28 19.36 -1.68 56.96
CA ASP A 28 19.57 -0.60 55.99
C ASP A 28 20.72 0.38 56.34
N TRP A 29 21.36 0.21 57.51
CA TRP A 29 22.35 1.16 58.05
C TRP A 29 23.77 0.58 58.22
N LEU A 30 24.01 -0.66 57.80
CA LEU A 30 25.27 -1.39 58.04
C LEU A 30 26.49 -0.90 57.22
N TRP A 31 26.27 -0.09 56.17
CA TRP A 31 27.35 0.47 55.35
C TRP A 31 28.04 1.68 56.01
N ALA A 32 27.39 2.36 56.95
CA ALA A 32 27.93 3.58 57.54
C ALA A 32 29.02 3.31 58.60
N VAL A 33 28.98 2.16 59.27
CA VAL A 33 29.92 1.82 60.35
C VAL A 33 31.20 1.17 59.80
N THR A 34 31.11 0.45 58.68
CA THR A 34 32.29 -0.18 58.04
C THR A 34 33.17 0.80 57.26
N ILE A 35 32.67 1.99 56.91
CA ILE A 35 33.42 3.00 56.15
C ILE A 35 34.24 3.93 57.07
N ALA A 36 33.90 4.04 58.35
CA ALA A 36 34.51 5.01 59.26
C ALA A 36 35.86 4.56 59.87
N GLU A 37 36.14 3.25 59.97
CA GLU A 37 37.40 2.74 60.56
C GLU A 37 38.53 2.52 59.54
N ASP A 38 38.24 2.49 58.24
CA ASP A 38 39.20 2.11 57.18
C ASP A 38 39.66 3.30 56.31
N PHE A 39 39.47 4.55 56.79
CA PHE A 39 39.81 5.73 56.00
C PHE A 39 41.33 5.92 55.83
N GLU A 40 42.15 5.46 56.78
CA GLU A 40 43.62 5.50 56.67
C GLU A 40 44.18 4.43 55.70
N THR A 41 43.60 3.23 55.68
CA THR A 41 43.95 2.15 54.75
C THR A 41 43.48 2.45 53.32
N VAL A 42 42.31 3.06 53.14
CA VAL A 42 41.82 3.55 51.83
C VAL A 42 42.73 4.65 51.27
N LYS A 43 43.22 5.56 52.11
CA LYS A 43 44.15 6.62 51.69
C LYS A 43 45.51 6.05 51.27
N ALA A 44 46.01 5.04 51.99
CA ALA A 44 47.23 4.31 51.64
C ALA A 44 47.09 3.42 50.38
N PHE A 45 45.87 2.94 50.08
CA PHE A 45 45.56 2.14 48.90
C PHE A 45 45.37 2.99 47.62
N SER A 46 44.99 4.27 47.75
CA SER A 46 44.80 5.19 46.62
C SER A 46 46.11 5.64 45.92
N GLY A 47 47.28 5.36 46.52
CA GLY A 47 48.59 5.77 46.01
C GLY A 47 49.31 4.79 45.08
N ARG A 48 48.77 3.59 44.82
CA ARG A 48 49.43 2.57 43.97
C ARG A 48 48.80 2.52 42.58
N ARG A 49 49.62 2.52 41.52
CA ARG A 49 49.19 2.56 40.10
C ARG A 49 48.18 1.47 39.68
N SER A 50 48.00 0.40 40.46
CA SER A 50 47.05 -0.69 40.18
C SER A 50 45.59 -0.39 40.57
N THR A 51 45.31 0.58 41.45
CA THR A 51 43.93 0.95 41.85
C THR A 51 43.23 1.88 40.85
N ARG A 52 43.99 2.63 40.04
CA ARG A 52 43.41 3.40 38.92
C ARG A 52 42.79 2.51 37.85
N MET A 53 43.34 1.31 37.64
CA MET A 53 42.77 0.33 36.70
C MET A 53 41.53 -0.35 37.29
N GLY A 54 41.56 -0.72 38.58
CA GLY A 54 40.40 -1.32 39.26
C GLY A 54 39.19 -0.38 39.37
N LEU A 55 39.42 0.91 39.65
CA LEU A 55 38.33 1.91 39.71
C LEU A 55 37.71 2.16 38.34
N ASN A 56 38.51 2.20 37.28
CA ASN A 56 38.00 2.36 35.91
C ASN A 56 37.20 1.12 35.46
N SER A 57 37.64 -0.09 35.83
CA SER A 57 36.89 -1.32 35.57
C SER A 57 35.56 -1.36 36.34
N PHE A 58 35.54 -0.91 37.60
CA PHE A 58 34.31 -0.83 38.39
C PHE A 58 33.30 0.17 37.81
N LEU A 59 33.78 1.34 37.37
CA LEU A 59 32.95 2.33 36.67
C LEU A 59 32.40 1.81 35.34
N MET A 60 33.22 1.08 34.56
CA MET A 60 32.79 0.44 33.32
C MET A 60 31.71 -0.62 33.56
N ILE A 61 31.84 -1.43 34.62
CA ILE A 61 30.83 -2.44 34.98
C ILE A 61 29.51 -1.76 35.32
N ILE A 62 29.52 -0.72 36.17
CA ILE A 62 28.31 0.04 36.52
C ILE A 62 27.68 0.67 35.28
N LEU A 63 28.49 1.28 34.40
CA LEU A 63 28.01 1.87 33.16
C LEU A 63 27.38 0.81 32.24
N PHE A 64 28.03 -0.34 32.08
CA PHE A 64 27.54 -1.44 31.26
C PHE A 64 26.24 -2.03 31.81
N THR A 65 26.15 -2.25 33.12
CA THR A 65 24.91 -2.69 33.78
C THR A 65 23.81 -1.64 33.63
N GLY A 66 24.13 -0.35 33.75
CA GLY A 66 23.20 0.74 33.50
C GLY A 66 22.66 0.73 32.06
N ILE A 67 23.53 0.54 31.07
CA ILE A 67 23.13 0.39 29.67
C ILE A 67 22.23 -0.83 29.50
N LEU A 68 22.56 -1.98 30.10
CA LEU A 68 21.72 -3.18 30.01
C LEU A 68 20.34 -2.97 30.64
N ILE A 69 20.24 -2.25 31.75
CA ILE A 69 18.96 -1.90 32.37
C ILE A 69 18.16 -0.98 31.46
N ILE A 70 18.80 0.05 30.86
CA ILE A 70 18.13 0.97 29.92
C ILE A 70 17.66 0.23 28.67
N VAL A 71 18.50 -0.63 28.09
CA VAL A 71 18.16 -1.44 26.91
C VAL A 71 17.01 -2.40 27.24
N ASN A 72 17.04 -3.07 28.39
CA ASN A 72 15.97 -3.96 28.83
C ASN A 72 14.66 -3.17 29.09
N PHE A 73 14.77 -2.00 29.71
CA PHE A 73 13.62 -1.11 29.94
C PHE A 73 13.02 -0.61 28.63
N LEU A 74 13.84 -0.17 27.66
CA LEU A 74 13.38 0.20 26.32
C LEU A 74 12.79 -1.00 25.58
N ALA A 75 13.42 -2.17 25.65
CA ALA A 75 12.94 -3.39 24.99
C ALA A 75 11.61 -3.89 25.58
N SER A 76 11.39 -3.75 26.89
CA SER A 76 10.12 -4.12 27.52
C SER A 76 8.98 -3.13 27.23
N ARG A 77 9.29 -1.85 27.01
CA ARG A 77 8.30 -0.82 26.67
C ARG A 77 8.04 -0.67 25.18
N HIS A 78 9.01 -0.98 24.34
CA HIS A 78 8.94 -0.89 22.88
C HIS A 78 9.31 -2.25 22.30
N SER A 79 8.27 -3.05 22.03
CA SER A 79 8.39 -4.32 21.32
C SER A 79 8.71 -4.09 19.84
N ILE A 80 9.91 -3.61 19.54
CA ILE A 80 10.43 -3.58 18.17
C ILE A 80 10.80 -5.02 17.82
N ARG A 81 9.90 -5.70 17.13
CA ARG A 81 10.17 -7.03 16.55
C ARG A 81 10.89 -6.84 15.22
N TRP A 82 12.18 -7.11 15.19
CA TRP A 82 12.89 -7.32 13.94
C TRP A 82 12.66 -8.76 13.48
N ASP A 83 11.99 -8.90 12.34
CA ASP A 83 11.76 -10.17 11.68
C ASP A 83 13.04 -10.57 10.93
N LEU A 84 13.87 -11.41 11.54
CA LEU A 84 15.06 -12.01 10.91
C LEU A 84 14.74 -13.33 10.18
N SER A 85 13.47 -13.62 9.89
CA SER A 85 13.13 -14.78 9.05
C SER A 85 13.50 -14.53 7.59
N GLU A 86 14.03 -15.56 6.93
CA GLU A 86 14.46 -15.54 5.52
C GLU A 86 13.34 -15.10 4.55
N ASN A 87 12.08 -15.22 4.97
CA ASN A 87 10.89 -14.90 4.18
C ASN A 87 10.06 -13.70 4.70
N GLN A 88 10.49 -12.97 5.74
CA GLN A 88 9.76 -11.83 6.33
C GLN A 88 8.26 -12.09 6.63
N ASN A 89 7.91 -13.32 7.03
CA ASN A 89 6.52 -13.79 7.09
C ASN A 89 5.62 -13.03 8.09
N PHE A 90 6.21 -12.25 9.00
CA PHE A 90 5.50 -11.54 10.07
C PHE A 90 5.43 -10.02 9.85
N THR A 91 5.98 -9.52 8.74
CA THR A 91 5.91 -8.10 8.38
C THR A 91 4.80 -7.87 7.37
N LEU A 92 3.83 -7.01 7.69
CA LEU A 92 2.77 -6.64 6.76
C LEU A 92 3.34 -5.84 5.59
N ALA A 93 2.76 -6.03 4.40
CA ALA A 93 3.14 -5.25 3.23
C ALA A 93 2.89 -3.73 3.48
N PRO A 94 3.70 -2.84 2.89
CA PRO A 94 3.50 -1.39 3.05
C PRO A 94 2.09 -0.92 2.66
N GLN A 95 1.48 -1.55 1.65
CA GLN A 95 0.11 -1.27 1.21
C GLN A 95 -0.91 -1.62 2.31
N THR A 96 -0.77 -2.78 2.95
CA THR A 96 -1.61 -3.23 4.06
C THR A 96 -1.57 -2.24 5.23
N HIS A 97 -0.38 -1.74 5.57
CA HIS A 97 -0.23 -0.71 6.60
C HIS A 97 -0.96 0.60 6.26
N ARG A 98 -0.93 1.04 4.99
CA ARG A 98 -1.69 2.23 4.56
C ARG A 98 -3.19 2.03 4.73
N VAL A 99 -3.71 0.87 4.33
CA VAL A 99 -5.13 0.52 4.49
C VAL A 99 -5.53 0.53 5.96
N LEU A 100 -4.74 -0.12 6.83
CA LEU A 100 -5.02 -0.23 8.26
C LEU A 100 -5.01 1.11 9.00
N ARG A 101 -4.09 2.01 8.64
CA ARG A 101 -4.05 3.38 9.20
C ARG A 101 -5.14 4.27 8.64
N GLY A 102 -5.55 4.03 7.40
CA GLY A 102 -6.59 4.78 6.69
C GLY A 102 -8.02 4.38 7.02
N LEU A 103 -8.24 3.40 7.91
CA LEU A 103 -9.60 2.97 8.28
C LEU A 103 -10.38 4.14 8.88
N SER A 104 -11.48 4.52 8.22
CA SER A 104 -12.40 5.58 8.69
C SER A 104 -13.36 5.05 9.75
N HIS A 105 -13.84 3.81 9.60
CA HIS A 105 -14.85 3.18 10.43
C HIS A 105 -14.32 1.95 11.18
N ASP A 106 -15.02 1.56 12.25
CA ASP A 106 -14.73 0.33 12.97
C ASP A 106 -15.11 -0.88 12.12
N VAL A 107 -14.25 -1.89 12.10
CA VAL A 107 -14.47 -3.13 11.38
C VAL A 107 -14.44 -4.30 12.37
N LYS A 108 -15.51 -5.09 12.36
CA LYS A 108 -15.61 -6.35 13.11
C LYS A 108 -15.27 -7.52 12.20
N ILE A 109 -14.37 -8.38 12.65
CA ILE A 109 -13.96 -9.59 11.94
C ILE A 109 -14.33 -10.79 12.80
N THR A 110 -15.27 -11.61 12.34
CA THR A 110 -15.67 -12.85 13.01
C THR A 110 -15.16 -14.05 12.21
N VAL A 111 -14.23 -14.80 12.78
CA VAL A 111 -13.63 -15.99 12.15
C VAL A 111 -14.31 -17.24 12.69
N PHE A 112 -14.96 -17.98 11.80
CA PHE A 112 -15.58 -19.26 12.08
C PHE A 112 -14.60 -20.39 11.78
N THR A 113 -13.97 -20.91 12.82
CA THR A 113 -12.99 -22.01 12.74
C THR A 113 -12.87 -22.71 14.09
N ARG A 114 -12.41 -23.97 14.09
CA ARG A 114 -12.24 -24.74 15.32
C ARG A 114 -10.81 -24.55 15.83
N GLU A 115 -10.62 -24.51 17.15
CA GLU A 115 -9.27 -24.33 17.75
C GLU A 115 -8.24 -25.38 17.30
N LYS A 116 -8.71 -26.56 16.88
CA LYS A 116 -7.88 -27.66 16.40
C LYS A 116 -7.59 -27.60 14.90
N ASP A 117 -8.29 -26.77 14.14
CA ASP A 117 -8.09 -26.66 12.70
C ASP A 117 -6.79 -25.89 12.42
N PRO A 118 -6.00 -26.29 11.41
CA PRO A 118 -4.79 -25.56 11.02
C PRO A 118 -5.06 -24.09 10.70
N GLY A 119 -6.24 -23.79 10.15
CA GLY A 119 -6.66 -22.42 9.80
C GLY A 119 -6.75 -21.48 11.01
N TYR A 120 -7.06 -21.99 12.20
CA TYR A 120 -7.19 -21.17 13.41
C TYR A 120 -5.90 -20.39 13.72
N GLN A 121 -4.75 -21.06 13.73
CA GLN A 121 -3.48 -20.40 14.06
C GLN A 121 -3.08 -19.40 12.98
N VAL A 122 -3.28 -19.73 11.71
CA VAL A 122 -2.94 -18.84 10.60
C VAL A 122 -3.78 -17.57 10.61
N PHE A 123 -5.10 -17.69 10.82
CA PHE A 123 -5.97 -16.52 11.00
C PHE A 123 -5.60 -15.73 12.24
N LYS A 124 -5.33 -16.40 13.36
CA LYS A 124 -4.99 -15.76 14.64
C LYS A 124 -3.72 -14.92 14.51
N GLU A 125 -2.63 -15.49 14.02
CA GLU A 125 -1.37 -14.78 13.86
C GLU A 125 -1.50 -13.58 12.90
N ARG A 126 -2.17 -13.77 11.76
CA ARG A 126 -2.33 -12.72 10.76
C ARG A 126 -3.23 -11.57 11.26
N LEU A 127 -4.37 -11.89 11.86
CA LEU A 127 -5.32 -10.88 12.36
C LEU A 127 -4.79 -10.17 13.61
N GLU A 128 -3.96 -10.81 14.42
CA GLU A 128 -3.32 -10.15 15.56
C GLU A 128 -2.31 -9.09 15.09
N SER A 129 -1.53 -9.38 14.03
CA SER A 129 -0.69 -8.36 13.38
C SER A 129 -1.49 -7.17 12.84
N TYR A 130 -2.71 -7.42 12.32
CA TYR A 130 -3.59 -6.35 11.83
C TYR A 130 -4.14 -5.49 12.98
N ARG A 131 -4.57 -6.11 14.09
CA ARG A 131 -5.02 -5.42 15.29
C ARG A 131 -3.93 -4.56 15.94
N GLN A 132 -2.68 -5.02 15.90
CA GLN A 132 -1.54 -4.23 16.38
C GLN A 132 -1.31 -2.98 15.53
N ALA A 133 -1.63 -3.04 14.23
CA ALA A 133 -1.45 -1.93 13.31
C ALA A 133 -2.64 -0.94 13.26
N SER A 134 -3.82 -1.31 13.76
CA SER A 134 -4.99 -0.40 13.82
C SER A 134 -5.92 -0.70 15.00
N THR A 135 -6.29 0.34 15.74
CA THR A 135 -7.21 0.24 16.89
C THR A 135 -8.68 0.13 16.50
N LYS A 136 -9.01 0.34 15.22
CA LYS A 136 -10.39 0.25 14.69
C LYS A 136 -10.81 -1.16 14.29
N LEU A 137 -9.98 -2.16 14.60
CA LEU A 137 -10.23 -3.56 14.29
C LEU A 137 -10.61 -4.35 15.53
N SER A 138 -11.77 -5.00 15.47
CA SER A 138 -12.21 -6.00 16.44
C SER A 138 -12.22 -7.37 15.79
N VAL A 139 -11.63 -8.37 16.46
CA VAL A 139 -11.52 -9.74 15.95
C VAL A 139 -12.10 -10.70 16.98
N GLU A 140 -12.98 -11.58 16.52
CA GLU A 140 -13.65 -12.59 17.34
C GLU A 140 -13.52 -13.96 16.65
N PHE A 141 -13.19 -14.99 17.41
CA PHE A 141 -13.14 -16.37 16.92
C PHE A 141 -14.32 -17.15 17.47
N ILE A 142 -15.08 -17.78 16.58
CA ILE A 142 -16.28 -18.54 16.92
C ILE A 142 -16.10 -19.97 16.41
N ASP A 143 -16.27 -20.92 17.32
CA ASP A 143 -16.35 -22.34 16.96
C ASP A 143 -17.79 -22.67 16.52
N PRO A 144 -18.01 -22.99 15.24
CA PRO A 144 -19.36 -23.22 14.71
C PRO A 144 -20.02 -24.48 15.30
N GLU A 145 -19.25 -25.43 15.84
CA GLU A 145 -19.78 -26.63 16.49
C GLU A 145 -20.23 -26.34 17.93
N LYS A 146 -19.49 -25.48 18.66
CA LYS A 146 -19.86 -25.03 20.01
C LYS A 146 -21.01 -24.02 19.98
N GLN A 147 -21.08 -23.18 18.94
CA GLN A 147 -22.06 -22.10 18.81
C GLN A 147 -22.85 -22.16 17.48
N PRO A 148 -23.62 -23.23 17.23
CA PRO A 148 -24.28 -23.46 15.94
C PRO A 148 -25.32 -22.39 15.59
N LYS A 149 -25.99 -21.80 16.59
CA LYS A 149 -26.99 -20.73 16.35
C LYS A 149 -26.37 -19.49 15.71
N ILE A 150 -25.17 -19.10 16.13
CA ILE A 150 -24.48 -17.94 15.56
C ILE A 150 -24.02 -18.27 14.15
N ALA A 151 -23.40 -19.44 13.94
CA ALA A 151 -22.98 -19.88 12.61
C ALA A 151 -24.16 -19.95 11.61
N GLN A 152 -25.33 -20.41 12.04
CA GLN A 152 -26.55 -20.45 11.22
C GLN A 152 -27.04 -19.06 10.81
N ASN A 153 -27.02 -18.08 11.72
CA ASN A 153 -27.41 -16.70 11.40
C ASN A 153 -26.52 -16.09 10.31
N TYR A 154 -25.24 -16.46 10.28
CA TYR A 154 -24.28 -16.02 9.25
C TYR A 154 -24.23 -16.95 8.01
N GLY A 155 -25.07 -18.00 7.94
CA GLY A 155 -25.08 -18.96 6.84
C GLY A 155 -23.78 -19.75 6.69
N ILE A 156 -23.08 -20.01 7.80
CA ILE A 156 -21.77 -20.66 7.82
C ILE A 156 -21.95 -22.17 7.92
N PHE A 157 -21.64 -22.85 6.83
CA PHE A 157 -21.65 -24.31 6.72
C PHE A 157 -20.26 -24.92 6.54
N ARG A 158 -19.21 -24.08 6.48
CA ARG A 158 -17.82 -24.48 6.28
C ARG A 158 -16.93 -23.82 7.35
N THR A 159 -15.92 -24.54 7.80
CA THR A 159 -14.87 -24.02 8.68
C THR A 159 -13.93 -23.09 7.89
N ASP A 160 -13.08 -22.36 8.61
CA ASP A 160 -12.06 -21.44 8.06
C ASP A 160 -12.64 -20.29 7.23
N THR A 161 -13.77 -19.76 7.68
CA THR A 161 -14.45 -18.62 7.04
C THR A 161 -14.36 -17.39 7.93
N ALA A 162 -13.90 -16.25 7.39
CA ALA A 162 -13.91 -14.98 8.10
C ALA A 162 -14.98 -14.04 7.52
N ILE A 163 -15.74 -13.40 8.40
CA ILE A 163 -16.78 -12.43 8.10
C ILE A 163 -16.33 -11.06 8.57
N PHE A 164 -16.35 -10.09 7.65
CA PHE A 164 -16.02 -8.69 7.91
C PHE A 164 -17.32 -7.89 7.93
N GLU A 165 -17.52 -7.09 8.97
CA GLU A 165 -18.71 -6.25 9.15
C GLU A 165 -18.27 -4.80 9.43
N SER A 166 -18.81 -3.85 8.68
CA SER A 166 -18.63 -2.41 8.91
C SER A 166 -19.74 -1.63 8.20
N ASN A 167 -20.30 -0.60 8.85
CA ASN A 167 -21.34 0.28 8.27
C ASN A 167 -22.50 -0.47 7.57
N GLY A 168 -22.97 -1.59 8.14
CA GLY A 168 -24.06 -2.40 7.57
C GLY A 168 -23.69 -3.22 6.32
N GLN A 169 -22.41 -3.21 5.92
CA GLN A 169 -21.88 -4.09 4.88
C GLN A 169 -21.32 -5.37 5.52
N THR A 170 -21.35 -6.48 4.76
CA THR A 170 -20.76 -7.76 5.17
C THR A 170 -19.97 -8.36 4.01
N ILE A 171 -18.73 -8.80 4.28
CA ILE A 171 -17.88 -9.50 3.31
C ILE A 171 -17.42 -10.82 3.91
N ARG A 172 -17.49 -11.88 3.09
CA ARG A 172 -17.01 -13.22 3.44
C ARG A 172 -15.74 -13.55 2.68
N ILE A 173 -14.77 -14.10 3.38
CA ILE A 173 -13.54 -14.66 2.80
C ILE A 173 -13.28 -16.06 3.36
N THR A 174 -12.49 -16.85 2.65
CA THR A 174 -12.19 -18.25 3.00
C THR A 174 -10.71 -18.57 2.99
N SER A 175 -9.84 -17.58 2.79
CA SER A 175 -8.39 -17.69 2.88
C SER A 175 -7.84 -16.69 3.89
N PRO A 176 -6.89 -17.11 4.76
CA PRO A 176 -6.19 -16.21 5.67
C PRO A 176 -5.04 -15.44 5.00
N SER A 177 -4.97 -15.44 3.66
CA SER A 177 -3.92 -14.71 2.93
C SER A 177 -4.05 -13.20 3.13
N GLU A 178 -2.91 -12.52 3.21
CA GLU A 178 -2.87 -11.05 3.35
C GLU A 178 -3.53 -10.32 2.18
N VAL A 179 -3.42 -10.86 0.97
CA VAL A 179 -4.09 -10.33 -0.23
C VAL A 179 -5.60 -10.33 -0.05
N GLU A 180 -6.18 -11.44 0.44
CA GLU A 180 -7.63 -11.57 0.59
C GLU A 180 -8.16 -10.77 1.78
N LEU A 181 -7.43 -10.76 2.91
CA LEU A 181 -7.75 -9.98 4.11
C LEU A 181 -7.70 -8.47 3.85
N THR A 182 -6.61 -7.98 3.24
CA THR A 182 -6.47 -6.55 2.90
C THR A 182 -7.50 -6.13 1.87
N GLY A 183 -7.74 -6.96 0.85
CA GLY A 183 -8.80 -6.71 -0.11
C GLY A 183 -10.20 -6.66 0.53
N ALA A 184 -10.49 -7.49 1.53
CA ALA A 184 -11.74 -7.41 2.29
C ALA A 184 -11.87 -6.09 3.06
N LEU A 185 -10.79 -5.64 3.73
CA LEU A 185 -10.78 -4.36 4.44
C LEU A 185 -11.00 -3.15 3.52
N ILE A 186 -10.34 -3.12 2.36
CA ILE A 186 -10.54 -2.06 1.36
C ILE A 186 -12.01 -2.02 0.91
N ARG A 187 -12.61 -3.18 0.69
CA ARG A 187 -14.00 -3.29 0.22
C ARG A 187 -15.02 -2.89 1.29
N ILE A 188 -14.83 -3.31 2.55
CA ILE A 188 -15.81 -3.10 3.63
C ILE A 188 -15.81 -1.65 4.14
N THR A 189 -14.70 -0.93 4.00
CA THR A 189 -14.53 0.44 4.51
C THR A 189 -14.83 1.53 3.50
N LYS A 190 -15.19 1.18 2.25
CA LYS A 190 -15.69 2.14 1.27
C LYS A 190 -17.15 2.47 1.56
N ASP A 191 -17.39 3.71 2.00
CA ASP A 191 -18.72 4.23 2.37
C ASP A 191 -19.74 4.21 1.22
N ALA A 192 -19.25 4.21 -0.02
CA ALA A 192 -20.03 3.89 -1.20
C ALA A 192 -19.16 3.07 -2.16
N LYS A 193 -19.69 1.95 -2.67
CA LYS A 193 -19.07 1.25 -3.81
C LYS A 193 -19.10 2.20 -4.99
N LYS A 194 -17.98 2.86 -5.26
CA LYS A 194 -17.82 3.68 -6.47
C LYS A 194 -18.08 2.79 -7.68
N ARG A 195 -18.96 3.24 -8.56
CA ARG A 195 -19.38 2.50 -9.75
C ARG A 195 -18.57 2.96 -10.96
N ILE A 196 -17.94 2.01 -11.64
CA ILE A 196 -17.20 2.20 -12.88
C ILE A 196 -18.02 1.57 -14.00
N VAL A 197 -18.27 2.35 -15.05
CA VAL A 197 -19.16 1.96 -16.14
C VAL A 197 -18.40 1.98 -17.46
N PHE A 198 -18.40 0.86 -18.18
CA PHE A 198 -17.82 0.74 -19.51
C PHE A 198 -18.89 0.94 -20.58
N VAL A 199 -18.62 1.79 -21.56
CA VAL A 199 -19.54 1.99 -22.69
C VAL A 199 -19.50 0.78 -23.64
N GLU A 200 -20.66 0.40 -24.15
CA GLU A 200 -20.84 -0.63 -25.16
C GLU A 200 -21.73 -0.13 -26.31
N GLY A 201 -21.41 -0.58 -27.52
CA GLY A 201 -22.25 -0.29 -28.70
C GLY A 201 -21.45 0.04 -29.95
N HIS A 202 -20.15 0.31 -29.80
CA HIS A 202 -19.25 0.81 -30.85
C HIS A 202 -18.06 -0.11 -31.11
N SER A 203 -18.19 -1.40 -30.75
CA SER A 203 -17.14 -2.42 -30.93
C SER A 203 -15.88 -2.13 -30.12
N GLU A 204 -16.09 -1.67 -28.89
CA GLU A 204 -15.11 -1.45 -27.84
C GLU A 204 -14.49 -2.75 -27.34
N LEU A 205 -13.42 -2.63 -26.55
CA LEU A 205 -12.87 -3.74 -25.79
C LEU A 205 -13.90 -4.24 -24.76
N ASN A 206 -14.23 -5.52 -24.81
CA ASN A 206 -15.26 -6.09 -23.96
C ASN A 206 -14.74 -6.39 -22.54
N VAL A 207 -15.42 -5.86 -21.54
CA VAL A 207 -15.10 -6.00 -20.11
C VAL A 207 -15.36 -7.40 -19.54
N GLU A 208 -16.17 -8.21 -20.21
CA GLU A 208 -16.42 -9.61 -19.85
C GLU A 208 -15.50 -10.59 -20.58
N ASP A 209 -14.80 -10.13 -21.63
CA ASP A 209 -13.99 -10.99 -22.48
C ASP A 209 -12.68 -11.39 -21.78
N LYS A 210 -12.39 -12.70 -21.82
CA LYS A 210 -11.23 -13.37 -21.20
C LYS A 210 -10.10 -13.64 -22.19
N ASP A 211 -10.33 -13.38 -23.47
CA ASP A 211 -9.30 -13.51 -24.50
C ASP A 211 -8.26 -12.38 -24.38
N ARG A 212 -7.19 -12.49 -25.18
CA ARG A 212 -6.05 -11.56 -25.16
C ARG A 212 -6.42 -10.08 -25.35
N ASN A 213 -7.52 -9.82 -26.06
CA ASN A 213 -8.00 -8.47 -26.35
C ASN A 213 -9.17 -8.03 -25.45
N GLY A 214 -9.48 -8.81 -24.40
CA GLY A 214 -10.55 -8.52 -23.44
C GLY A 214 -10.06 -7.77 -22.20
N LEU A 215 -11.01 -7.17 -21.47
CA LEU A 215 -10.75 -6.37 -20.26
C LEU A 215 -11.18 -7.08 -18.96
N SER A 216 -11.52 -8.37 -18.99
CA SER A 216 -11.93 -9.13 -17.80
C SER A 216 -10.90 -9.09 -16.66
N THR A 217 -9.61 -9.15 -16.97
CA THR A 217 -8.56 -9.06 -15.94
C THR A 217 -8.58 -7.70 -15.23
N ALA A 218 -8.81 -6.62 -15.98
CA ALA A 218 -8.96 -5.28 -15.42
C ALA A 218 -10.25 -5.18 -14.58
N LYS A 219 -11.38 -5.73 -15.08
CA LYS A 219 -12.63 -5.82 -14.33
C LYS A 219 -12.45 -6.52 -12.98
N GLU A 220 -11.82 -7.70 -12.98
CA GLU A 220 -11.59 -8.45 -11.76
C GLU A 220 -10.68 -7.69 -10.77
N ALA A 221 -9.66 -6.99 -11.27
CA ALA A 221 -8.81 -6.14 -10.45
C ALA A 221 -9.60 -4.99 -9.78
N LEU A 222 -10.48 -4.32 -10.53
CA LEU A 222 -11.37 -3.28 -10.01
C LEU A 222 -12.34 -3.84 -8.95
N ILE A 223 -12.94 -5.01 -9.19
CA ILE A 223 -13.83 -5.68 -8.22
C ILE A 223 -13.06 -6.06 -6.94
N ARG A 224 -11.83 -6.57 -7.06
CA ARG A 224 -10.98 -6.86 -5.89
C ARG A 224 -10.65 -5.62 -5.08
N GLN A 225 -10.54 -4.46 -5.72
CA GLN A 225 -10.39 -3.16 -5.06
C GLN A 225 -11.71 -2.57 -4.54
N GLY A 226 -12.84 -3.25 -4.72
CA GLY A 226 -14.15 -2.85 -4.19
C GLY A 226 -14.94 -1.87 -5.02
N TYR A 227 -14.64 -1.76 -6.31
CA TYR A 227 -15.50 -1.05 -7.25
C TYR A 227 -16.64 -1.95 -7.73
N GLU A 228 -17.79 -1.35 -7.98
CA GLU A 228 -18.85 -1.98 -8.78
C GLU A 228 -18.53 -1.71 -10.25
N VAL A 229 -18.49 -2.76 -11.07
CA VAL A 229 -18.21 -2.63 -12.51
C VAL A 229 -19.43 -3.05 -13.29
N GLY A 230 -19.89 -2.20 -14.21
CA GLY A 230 -20.99 -2.48 -15.12
C GLY A 230 -20.75 -1.95 -16.53
N THR A 231 -21.69 -2.23 -17.43
CA THR A 231 -21.70 -1.69 -18.79
C THR A 231 -22.86 -0.73 -19.01
N LEU A 232 -22.76 0.09 -20.05
CA LEU A 232 -23.77 1.06 -20.45
C LEU A 232 -23.81 1.19 -21.97
N SER A 233 -25.00 1.01 -22.55
CA SER A 233 -25.24 1.36 -23.95
C SER A 233 -26.00 2.67 -24.05
N LEU A 234 -25.35 3.72 -24.52
CA LEU A 234 -25.98 5.04 -24.74
C LEU A 234 -26.95 5.03 -25.94
N LEU A 235 -26.94 3.96 -26.73
CA LEU A 235 -27.97 3.65 -27.72
C LEU A 235 -29.32 3.28 -27.09
N LYS A 236 -29.31 2.77 -25.85
CA LYS A 236 -30.50 2.33 -25.12
C LYS A 236 -30.87 3.29 -24.00
N GLU A 237 -29.87 3.83 -23.31
CA GLU A 237 -30.05 4.70 -22.16
C GLU A 237 -29.95 6.17 -22.54
N SER A 238 -30.80 7.00 -21.93
CA SER A 238 -30.87 8.42 -22.25
C SER A 238 -29.84 9.29 -21.53
N ALA A 239 -29.10 8.72 -20.57
CA ALA A 239 -28.05 9.41 -19.84
C ALA A 239 -27.09 8.39 -19.22
N VAL A 240 -25.93 8.86 -18.78
CA VAL A 240 -25.06 8.10 -17.89
C VAL A 240 -25.79 7.94 -16.55
N PRO A 241 -25.94 6.70 -16.01
CA PRO A 241 -26.68 6.49 -14.76
C PRO A 241 -26.11 7.29 -13.58
N ASP A 242 -27.02 7.79 -12.74
CA ASP A 242 -26.66 8.46 -11.50
C ASP A 242 -25.76 7.55 -10.63
N LYS A 243 -24.83 8.16 -9.88
CA LYS A 243 -23.80 7.48 -9.06
C LYS A 243 -22.71 6.75 -9.85
N THR A 244 -22.65 6.91 -11.17
CA THR A 244 -21.44 6.55 -11.94
C THR A 244 -20.29 7.45 -11.50
N SER A 245 -19.22 6.83 -10.98
CA SER A 245 -18.02 7.53 -10.53
C SER A 245 -17.02 7.75 -11.66
N VAL A 246 -16.91 6.79 -12.59
CA VAL A 246 -16.07 6.88 -13.79
C VAL A 246 -16.81 6.23 -14.96
N LEU A 247 -16.88 6.94 -16.08
CA LEU A 247 -17.29 6.39 -17.37
C LEU A 247 -16.04 6.06 -18.20
N ILE A 248 -16.00 4.87 -18.79
CA ILE A 248 -14.86 4.39 -19.56
C ILE A 248 -15.32 4.10 -21.00
N LEU A 249 -14.66 4.76 -21.95
CA LEU A 249 -14.81 4.50 -23.38
C LEU A 249 -13.56 3.79 -23.89
N ALA A 250 -13.62 2.46 -23.97
CA ALA A 250 -12.44 1.62 -24.16
C ALA A 250 -12.22 1.21 -25.63
N GLY A 251 -11.62 2.09 -26.42
CA GLY A 251 -11.21 1.78 -27.80
C GLY A 251 -12.38 1.55 -28.76
N PRO A 252 -13.33 2.51 -28.91
CA PRO A 252 -14.41 2.36 -29.87
C PRO A 252 -13.85 2.24 -31.29
N ARG A 253 -14.35 1.27 -32.04
CA ARG A 253 -13.95 1.03 -33.45
C ARG A 253 -14.97 1.53 -34.46
N ARG A 254 -16.16 1.87 -33.99
CA ARG A 254 -17.23 2.52 -34.75
C ARG A 254 -17.48 3.92 -34.18
N ALA A 255 -17.99 4.80 -35.04
CA ALA A 255 -18.22 6.19 -34.65
C ALA A 255 -19.27 6.27 -33.54
N VAL A 256 -18.92 6.94 -32.44
CA VAL A 256 -19.86 7.34 -31.40
C VAL A 256 -20.70 8.50 -31.92
N MET A 257 -22.03 8.38 -31.88
CA MET A 257 -22.92 9.36 -32.50
C MET A 257 -22.95 10.67 -31.73
N LYS A 258 -23.35 11.77 -32.39
CA LYS A 258 -23.33 13.11 -31.79
C LYS A 258 -24.20 13.22 -30.55
N ASP A 259 -25.38 12.58 -30.56
CA ASP A 259 -26.28 12.54 -29.41
C ASP A 259 -25.69 11.77 -28.22
N GLU A 260 -24.94 10.69 -28.47
CA GLU A 260 -24.20 9.96 -27.43
C GLU A 260 -23.05 10.81 -26.87
N GLN A 261 -22.31 11.51 -27.75
CA GLN A 261 -21.27 12.45 -27.35
C GLN A 261 -21.82 13.57 -26.46
N ASP A 262 -22.98 14.13 -26.79
CA ASP A 262 -23.63 15.18 -26.01
C ASP A 262 -24.04 14.67 -24.60
N ARG A 263 -24.46 13.41 -24.48
CA ARG A 263 -24.74 12.77 -23.17
C ARG A 263 -23.47 12.56 -22.35
N ILE A 264 -22.37 12.18 -22.98
CA ILE A 264 -21.05 12.03 -22.32
C ILE A 264 -20.55 13.40 -21.85
N GLN A 265 -20.65 14.41 -22.70
CA GLN A 265 -20.29 15.79 -22.37
C GLN A 265 -21.08 16.27 -21.13
N ALA A 266 -22.40 16.12 -21.15
CA ALA A 266 -23.25 16.52 -20.03
C ALA A 266 -22.92 15.79 -18.71
N TYR A 267 -22.43 14.54 -18.78
CA TYR A 267 -21.96 13.81 -17.59
C TYR A 267 -20.67 14.41 -17.02
N VAL A 268 -19.70 14.77 -17.88
CA VAL A 268 -18.44 15.40 -17.44
C VAL A 268 -18.69 16.81 -16.89
N GLU A 269 -19.55 17.60 -17.53
CA GLU A 269 -19.93 18.94 -17.09
C GLU A 269 -20.60 18.95 -15.70
N LYS A 270 -21.27 17.86 -15.32
CA LYS A 270 -21.83 17.64 -13.98
C LYS A 270 -20.80 17.18 -12.94
N GLY A 271 -19.51 17.20 -13.27
CA GLY A 271 -18.42 16.74 -12.40
C GLY A 271 -18.11 15.25 -12.51
N GLY A 272 -18.66 14.55 -13.51
CA GLY A 272 -18.32 13.16 -13.80
C GLY A 272 -16.88 12.99 -14.30
N HIS A 273 -16.30 11.82 -14.08
CA HIS A 273 -14.96 11.48 -14.57
C HIS A 273 -15.02 10.56 -15.79
N LEU A 274 -14.22 10.87 -16.81
CA LEU A 274 -14.18 10.15 -18.08
C LEU A 274 -12.76 9.61 -18.34
N LEU A 275 -12.67 8.34 -18.74
CA LEU A 275 -11.46 7.75 -19.31
C LEU A 275 -11.74 7.33 -20.75
N VAL A 276 -10.92 7.84 -21.68
CA VAL A 276 -10.99 7.49 -23.10
C VAL A 276 -9.72 6.77 -23.50
N LEU A 277 -9.88 5.59 -24.10
CA LEU A 277 -8.82 4.87 -24.80
C LEU A 277 -9.16 4.89 -26.28
N ALA A 278 -8.24 5.34 -27.14
CA ALA A 278 -8.49 5.50 -28.57
C ALA A 278 -7.31 4.95 -29.37
N ASP A 279 -7.56 3.86 -30.09
CA ASP A 279 -6.56 3.22 -30.96
C ASP A 279 -6.31 4.07 -32.22
N PRO A 280 -5.12 4.01 -32.83
CA PRO A 280 -4.87 4.54 -34.16
C PRO A 280 -5.76 3.88 -35.22
N ASP A 281 -5.92 4.55 -36.37
CA ASP A 281 -6.63 4.05 -37.56
C ASP A 281 -8.09 3.58 -37.31
N THR A 282 -8.72 4.11 -36.26
CA THR A 282 -10.14 3.89 -35.95
C THR A 282 -10.95 5.16 -36.23
N GLN A 283 -12.17 4.98 -36.74
CA GLN A 283 -13.14 6.07 -36.90
C GLN A 283 -14.00 6.19 -35.63
N THR A 284 -13.39 6.76 -34.59
CA THR A 284 -14.04 6.86 -33.27
C THR A 284 -15.19 7.85 -33.23
N GLY A 285 -15.13 8.91 -34.04
CA GLY A 285 -16.08 10.03 -34.00
C GLY A 285 -15.93 10.94 -32.77
N LEU A 286 -14.96 10.66 -31.88
CA LEU A 286 -14.75 11.38 -30.62
C LEU A 286 -14.02 12.70 -30.79
N GLU A 287 -13.50 12.98 -31.98
CA GLU A 287 -12.72 14.18 -32.27
C GLU A 287 -13.54 15.43 -31.93
N SER A 288 -14.86 15.41 -32.22
CA SER A 288 -15.74 16.53 -31.90
C SER A 288 -15.99 16.68 -30.40
N LEU A 289 -16.16 15.58 -29.66
CA LEU A 289 -16.33 15.58 -28.20
C LEU A 289 -15.07 16.12 -27.51
N LEU A 290 -13.91 15.53 -27.81
CA LEU A 290 -12.64 15.86 -27.16
C LEU A 290 -12.19 17.30 -27.44
N ALA A 291 -12.48 17.83 -28.63
CA ALA A 291 -12.19 19.21 -28.98
C ALA A 291 -12.85 20.23 -28.04
N HIS A 292 -13.99 19.90 -27.40
CA HIS A 292 -14.62 20.81 -26.42
C HIS A 292 -13.73 21.10 -25.21
N TRP A 293 -12.82 20.18 -24.87
CA TRP A 293 -11.85 20.34 -23.79
C TRP A 293 -10.46 20.71 -24.30
N GLY A 294 -10.33 21.07 -25.58
CA GLY A 294 -9.06 21.36 -26.24
C GLY A 294 -8.22 20.11 -26.54
N LEU A 295 -8.76 18.90 -26.38
CA LEU A 295 -8.05 17.66 -26.70
C LEU A 295 -8.19 17.30 -28.18
N GLY A 296 -7.09 16.90 -28.80
CA GLY A 296 -7.06 16.29 -30.12
C GLY A 296 -6.51 14.87 -30.10
N LEU A 297 -7.02 14.02 -30.98
CA LEU A 297 -6.45 12.70 -31.27
C LEU A 297 -5.48 12.82 -32.45
N GLY A 298 -4.21 12.58 -32.18
CA GLY A 298 -3.17 12.60 -33.19
C GLY A 298 -3.38 11.50 -34.25
N SER A 299 -3.14 11.85 -35.51
CA SER A 299 -3.10 10.88 -36.61
C SER A 299 -1.80 10.08 -36.58
N GLY A 300 -1.82 8.92 -37.23
CA GLY A 300 -0.68 8.02 -37.34
C GLY A 300 -0.50 7.07 -36.16
N VAL A 301 0.33 6.05 -36.38
CA VAL A 301 0.74 5.06 -35.38
C VAL A 301 2.10 5.47 -34.82
N LEU A 302 2.22 5.49 -33.50
CA LEU A 302 3.48 5.82 -32.86
C LEU A 302 4.50 4.69 -33.02
N VAL A 303 5.71 5.07 -33.41
CA VAL A 303 6.85 4.17 -33.57
C VAL A 303 8.08 4.74 -32.87
N ASP A 304 8.88 3.85 -32.26
CA ASP A 304 10.07 4.25 -31.50
C ASP A 304 11.26 3.32 -31.77
N LEU A 305 12.34 3.88 -32.31
CA LEU A 305 13.56 3.15 -32.64
C LEU A 305 14.47 2.90 -31.43
N GLN A 306 14.25 3.58 -30.31
CA GLN A 306 15.03 3.39 -29.09
C GLN A 306 14.64 2.08 -28.38
N ASP A 307 13.40 1.62 -28.57
CA ASP A 307 12.80 0.49 -27.86
C ASP A 307 12.64 -0.78 -28.72
N ARG A 308 13.62 -1.07 -29.59
CA ARG A 308 13.64 -2.28 -30.48
C ARG A 308 13.69 -3.64 -29.76
N LEU A 309 13.49 -3.66 -28.44
CA LEU A 309 13.52 -4.84 -27.57
C LEU A 309 12.47 -5.90 -27.94
N ALA A 310 11.35 -5.52 -28.57
CA ALA A 310 10.28 -6.44 -28.95
C ALA A 310 10.45 -7.01 -30.38
N GLN A 311 11.51 -7.80 -30.62
CA GLN A 311 11.64 -8.66 -31.81
C GLN A 311 11.38 -7.97 -33.19
N GLY A 312 11.65 -6.68 -33.32
CA GLY A 312 11.48 -5.94 -34.58
C GLY A 312 10.09 -5.35 -34.83
N ASP A 313 9.15 -5.41 -33.88
CA ASP A 313 7.89 -4.66 -33.95
C ASP A 313 8.10 -3.22 -33.46
N LEU A 314 8.06 -2.26 -34.39
CA LEU A 314 8.26 -0.83 -34.11
C LEU A 314 7.06 -0.17 -33.43
N THR A 315 5.90 -0.83 -33.40
CA THR A 315 4.65 -0.31 -32.82
C THR A 315 4.45 -0.73 -31.36
N ALA A 316 5.32 -1.58 -30.84
CA ALA A 316 5.31 -2.08 -29.47
C ALA A 316 6.16 -1.17 -28.58
N LEU A 317 5.58 -0.06 -28.12
CA LEU A 317 6.32 0.99 -27.40
C LEU A 317 6.58 0.58 -25.96
N LEU A 318 7.83 0.74 -25.51
CA LEU A 318 8.23 0.41 -24.15
C LEU A 318 8.43 1.68 -23.32
N VAL A 319 7.34 2.17 -22.72
CA VAL A 319 7.38 3.41 -21.94
C VAL A 319 8.00 3.16 -20.57
N ARG A 320 9.11 3.85 -20.29
CA ARG A 320 9.87 3.73 -19.03
C ARG A 320 9.77 4.95 -18.14
N THR A 321 9.50 6.11 -18.73
CA THR A 321 9.50 7.40 -18.03
C THR A 321 8.12 7.99 -18.11
N PHE A 322 7.52 8.19 -16.95
CA PHE A 322 6.24 8.85 -16.79
C PHE A 322 6.46 10.22 -16.17
N THR A 323 5.58 11.17 -16.48
CA THR A 323 5.54 12.45 -15.75
C THR A 323 5.13 12.18 -14.31
N GLU A 324 5.72 12.87 -13.34
CA GLU A 324 5.28 12.79 -11.94
C GLU A 324 3.84 13.26 -11.80
N HIS A 325 2.95 12.34 -11.41
CA HIS A 325 1.52 12.59 -11.25
C HIS A 325 0.91 11.52 -10.32
N GLU A 326 -0.21 11.81 -9.65
CA GLU A 326 -0.87 10.84 -8.76
C GLU A 326 -1.27 9.53 -9.46
N ILE A 327 -1.57 9.62 -10.77
CA ILE A 327 -1.90 8.47 -11.63
C ILE A 327 -0.68 7.58 -11.90
N THR A 328 0.51 8.16 -12.01
CA THR A 328 1.74 7.50 -12.48
C THR A 328 2.72 7.19 -11.35
N GLN A 329 2.49 7.68 -10.12
CA GLN A 329 3.41 7.55 -8.98
C GLN A 329 3.81 6.11 -8.62
N ASP A 330 2.93 5.14 -8.90
CA ASP A 330 3.17 3.72 -8.64
C ASP A 330 3.66 2.95 -9.89
N LEU A 331 3.78 3.62 -11.05
CA LEU A 331 4.29 3.04 -12.31
C LEU A 331 5.83 3.06 -12.34
N ASN A 332 6.44 2.20 -11.52
CA ASN A 332 7.89 2.08 -11.37
C ASN A 332 8.56 1.09 -12.34
N SER A 333 7.78 0.51 -13.25
CA SER A 333 8.21 -0.51 -14.22
C SER A 333 7.91 -0.07 -15.64
N ALA A 334 8.67 -0.58 -16.60
CA ALA A 334 8.39 -0.34 -18.01
C ALA A 334 7.03 -0.92 -18.41
N VAL A 335 6.23 -0.14 -19.14
CA VAL A 335 4.91 -0.55 -19.65
C VAL A 335 4.98 -0.71 -21.16
N LEU A 336 4.52 -1.85 -21.66
CA LEU A 336 4.41 -2.11 -23.09
C LEU A 336 3.05 -1.61 -23.59
N LEU A 337 3.06 -0.66 -24.52
CA LEU A 337 1.88 -0.09 -25.16
C LEU A 337 1.95 -0.36 -26.67
N PRO A 338 1.26 -1.40 -27.17
CA PRO A 338 1.18 -1.66 -28.60
C PRO A 338 0.23 -0.69 -29.29
N LEU A 339 0.45 -0.43 -30.58
CA LEU A 339 -0.48 0.30 -31.47
C LEU A 339 -1.05 1.57 -30.83
N SER A 340 -0.17 2.51 -30.46
CA SER A 340 -0.58 3.75 -29.79
C SER A 340 -0.65 4.92 -30.77
N ARG A 341 -1.47 5.92 -30.44
CA ARG A 341 -1.43 7.26 -31.05
C ARG A 341 -1.07 8.31 -30.01
N HIS A 342 -0.71 9.51 -30.47
CA HIS A 342 -0.49 10.64 -29.58
C HIS A 342 -1.77 11.44 -29.36
N VAL A 343 -1.76 12.25 -28.31
CA VAL A 343 -2.78 13.26 -28.04
C VAL A 343 -2.21 14.66 -28.26
N THR A 344 -3.05 15.63 -28.59
CA THR A 344 -2.66 17.04 -28.70
C THR A 344 -3.54 17.89 -27.80
N PHE A 345 -3.07 19.09 -27.49
CA PHE A 345 -3.80 20.04 -26.67
C PHE A 345 -3.77 21.44 -27.30
N ASP A 346 -4.94 22.01 -27.51
CA ASP A 346 -5.14 23.40 -27.91
C ASP A 346 -5.39 24.25 -26.66
N GLU A 347 -4.40 25.06 -26.28
CA GLU A 347 -4.48 25.92 -25.09
C GLU A 347 -5.52 27.04 -25.20
N GLN A 348 -5.90 27.46 -26.42
CA GLN A 348 -6.90 28.50 -26.61
C GLN A 348 -8.30 27.97 -26.35
N VAL A 349 -8.57 26.77 -26.85
CA VAL A 349 -9.85 26.08 -26.65
C VAL A 349 -9.95 25.52 -25.22
N GLY A 350 -8.92 24.79 -24.79
CA GLY A 350 -8.82 24.17 -23.47
C GLY A 350 -8.38 25.10 -22.34
N LYS A 351 -8.52 26.42 -22.48
CA LYS A 351 -7.96 27.41 -21.53
C LYS A 351 -8.36 27.21 -20.06
N ASP A 352 -9.55 26.65 -19.83
CA ASP A 352 -10.12 26.38 -18.49
C ASP A 352 -9.65 25.03 -17.90
N TRP A 353 -8.89 24.26 -18.67
CA TRP A 353 -8.34 22.96 -18.31
C TRP A 353 -6.83 23.04 -18.15
N GLU A 354 -6.33 22.31 -17.17
CA GLU A 354 -4.93 22.00 -16.99
C GLU A 354 -4.64 20.67 -17.71
N PHE A 355 -3.68 20.71 -18.64
CA PHE A 355 -3.25 19.56 -19.41
C PHE A 355 -1.93 19.02 -18.84
N VAL A 356 -1.96 17.79 -18.32
CA VAL A 356 -0.77 17.11 -17.80
C VAL A 356 -0.50 15.86 -18.64
N PRO A 357 0.52 15.87 -19.51
CA PRO A 357 0.92 14.66 -20.24
C PRO A 357 1.49 13.64 -19.26
N LEU A 358 0.94 12.43 -19.22
CA LEU A 358 1.29 11.36 -18.28
C LEU A 358 2.41 10.46 -18.80
N ALA A 359 2.42 10.21 -20.10
CA ALA A 359 3.40 9.37 -20.79
C ALA A 359 3.79 10.02 -22.11
N ARG A 360 5.06 9.87 -22.50
CA ARG A 360 5.61 10.37 -23.76
C ARG A 360 6.48 9.32 -24.43
N THR A 361 6.53 9.35 -25.76
CA THR A 361 7.51 8.61 -26.55
C THR A 361 8.92 9.20 -26.42
N SER A 362 9.95 8.50 -26.91
CA SER A 362 11.31 9.02 -26.90
C SER A 362 11.50 10.18 -27.90
N PRO A 363 12.58 10.97 -27.79
CA PRO A 363 12.93 11.99 -28.78
C PRO A 363 13.22 11.44 -30.19
N ASN A 364 13.49 10.14 -30.33
CA ASN A 364 13.76 9.47 -31.62
C ASN A 364 12.52 8.74 -32.19
N SER A 365 11.35 9.02 -31.63
CA SER A 365 10.07 8.49 -32.10
C SER A 365 9.40 9.41 -33.12
N TRP A 366 8.38 8.88 -33.79
CA TRP A 366 7.46 9.66 -34.61
C TRP A 366 6.08 9.01 -34.67
N ALA A 367 5.09 9.77 -35.14
CA ALA A 367 3.81 9.24 -35.58
C ALA A 367 3.92 8.93 -37.09
N GLU A 368 3.93 7.65 -37.43
CA GLU A 368 3.96 7.12 -38.79
C GLU A 368 2.56 7.21 -39.42
N MET A 369 2.44 7.93 -40.52
CA MET A 369 1.17 8.10 -41.24
C MET A 369 0.90 6.96 -42.22
N ASN A 370 1.93 6.22 -42.65
CA ASN A 370 1.82 5.15 -43.64
C ASN A 370 2.50 3.85 -43.19
N MET A 371 1.68 2.98 -42.59
CA MET A 371 2.12 1.65 -42.14
C MET A 371 2.18 0.58 -43.25
N GLN A 372 2.00 0.93 -44.53
CA GLN A 372 1.97 -0.06 -45.62
C GLN A 372 3.36 -0.49 -46.13
N GLY A 373 4.44 0.15 -45.64
CA GLY A 373 5.83 -0.16 -46.00
C GLY A 373 6.44 -1.33 -45.21
N ARG A 374 7.32 -2.11 -45.85
CA ARG A 374 8.11 -3.17 -45.20
C ARG A 374 9.22 -2.64 -44.29
N VAL A 375 9.59 -1.37 -44.48
CA VAL A 375 10.57 -0.63 -43.68
C VAL A 375 9.89 0.70 -43.34
N VAL A 376 9.74 0.96 -42.05
CA VAL A 376 9.18 2.22 -41.54
C VAL A 376 10.36 3.16 -41.28
N SER A 377 10.35 4.33 -41.91
CA SER A 377 11.40 5.34 -41.77
C SER A 377 10.79 6.72 -41.78
N LEU A 378 11.23 7.57 -40.85
CA LEU A 378 10.72 8.94 -40.70
C LEU A 378 10.70 9.70 -42.04
N ASN A 379 9.50 10.12 -42.44
CA ASN A 379 9.27 11.08 -43.52
C ASN A 379 9.01 12.47 -42.91
N GLU A 380 10.01 13.35 -42.96
CA GLU A 380 9.92 14.70 -42.36
C GLU A 380 8.79 15.58 -42.93
N LYS A 381 8.19 15.22 -44.07
CA LYS A 381 7.08 15.99 -44.67
C LYS A 381 5.70 15.51 -44.23
N GLU A 382 5.58 14.26 -43.79
CA GLU A 382 4.29 13.61 -43.51
C GLU A 382 4.15 13.22 -42.04
N ASP A 383 5.24 12.80 -41.42
CA ASP A 383 5.25 12.29 -40.05
C ASP A 383 5.45 13.40 -39.02
N VAL A 384 4.91 13.15 -37.82
CA VAL A 384 5.10 14.05 -36.67
C VAL A 384 6.23 13.52 -35.81
N LYS A 385 7.33 14.26 -35.72
CA LYS A 385 8.49 13.89 -34.89
C LYS A 385 8.20 14.07 -33.41
N GLY A 386 8.66 13.13 -32.59
CA GLY A 386 8.54 13.18 -31.13
C GLY A 386 9.56 14.08 -30.41
N PRO A 387 9.50 14.10 -29.07
CA PRO A 387 8.66 13.28 -28.21
C PRO A 387 7.17 13.67 -28.25
N LEU A 388 6.29 12.68 -28.33
CA LEU A 388 4.84 12.88 -28.43
C LEU A 388 4.14 12.37 -27.16
N PRO A 389 3.19 13.13 -26.59
CA PRO A 389 2.41 12.65 -25.45
C PRO A 389 1.41 11.58 -25.90
N MET A 390 1.44 10.43 -25.24
CA MET A 390 0.60 9.26 -25.56
C MET A 390 -0.63 9.15 -24.66
N ALA A 391 -0.51 9.70 -23.46
CA ALA A 391 -1.55 9.76 -22.45
C ALA A 391 -1.47 11.10 -21.75
N ALA A 392 -2.62 11.64 -21.37
CA ALA A 392 -2.72 12.89 -20.64
C ALA A 392 -3.88 12.85 -19.63
N ALA A 393 -3.74 13.61 -18.56
CA ALA A 393 -4.81 13.95 -17.64
C ALA A 393 -5.26 15.39 -17.91
N LEU A 394 -6.58 15.61 -17.89
CA LEU A 394 -7.18 16.93 -17.86
C LEU A 394 -7.87 17.15 -16.53
N THR A 395 -7.58 18.27 -15.89
CA THR A 395 -8.24 18.72 -14.67
C THR A 395 -8.75 20.15 -14.87
N PRO A 396 -9.96 20.48 -14.40
CA PRO A 396 -10.45 21.85 -14.52
C PRO A 396 -9.62 22.76 -13.59
N LYS A 397 -9.17 23.91 -14.09
CA LYS A 397 -8.35 24.86 -13.31
C LYS A 397 -9.11 25.47 -12.13
N LYS A 398 -10.43 25.45 -12.19
CA LYS A 398 -11.34 25.83 -11.11
C LYS A 398 -12.19 24.62 -10.78
N ALA A 399 -12.39 24.35 -9.50
CA ALA A 399 -13.33 23.32 -9.09
C ALA A 399 -14.73 23.69 -9.62
N PRO A 400 -15.49 22.73 -10.18
CA PRO A 400 -16.91 22.96 -10.50
C PRO A 400 -17.66 23.36 -9.23
N GLU A 401 -18.53 24.37 -9.32
CA GLU A 401 -19.34 24.90 -8.20
C GLU A 401 -20.33 23.88 -7.63
#